data_AF-A0AAU6CA67-F1
#
_entry.id   AF-A0AAU6CA67-F1
#
_cell.length_a   1.000
_cell.length_b   1.000
_cell.length_c   1.000
_cell.angle_alpha   90.00
_cell.angle_beta   90.00
_cell.angle_gamma   90.00
#
_symmetry.space_group_name_H-M   'P 1'
#
loop_
_entity.id
_entity.type
_entity.pdbx_description
1 polymer ?
#
loop_
_entity_poly.entity_id
_entity_poly.type
_entity_poly.pdbx_seq_one_letter_code
_entity_poly.pdbx_strand_id
1 'polypeptide(L)' 'MRYVLDGTRPHVIRPRRARALRFQSGGSTVFAKVVYHPGTRPNNFLARSLHEGR' A
#
# COMPACT_ATOMS: atom_id res chain seq x y z
N MET A 1 1.03 14.02 -3.33
CA MET A 1 2.17 13.17 -2.91
C MET A 1 2.18 12.80 -1.41
N ARG A 2 1.28 13.35 -0.58
CA ARG A 2 1.19 13.13 0.88
C ARG A 2 1.33 11.65 1.32
N TYR A 3 0.56 10.74 0.73
CA TYR A 3 0.55 9.33 1.15
C TYR A 3 1.84 8.55 0.85
N VAL A 4 2.62 8.98 -0.15
CA VAL A 4 3.88 8.31 -0.51
C VAL A 4 5.00 8.88 0.36
N LEU A 5 5.05 10.20 0.54
CA LEU A 5 6.09 10.87 1.31
C LEU A 5 5.92 10.62 2.81
N ASP A 6 4.68 10.63 3.33
CA ASP A 6 4.38 10.53 4.76
C ASP A 6 3.87 9.14 5.18
N GLY A 7 3.60 8.26 4.22
CA GLY A 7 3.00 6.95 4.48
C GLY A 7 1.49 7.01 4.80
N THR A 8 0.97 5.89 5.30
CA THR A 8 -0.44 5.74 5.72
C THR A 8 -0.54 5.01 7.05
N ARG A 9 -1.53 5.39 7.88
CA ARG A 9 -1.85 4.71 9.15
C ARG A 9 -2.47 3.33 8.89
N PRO A 10 -2.48 2.42 9.89
CA PRO A 10 -3.25 1.18 9.81
C PRO A 10 -4.71 1.44 9.43
N HIS A 11 -5.24 0.69 8.47
CA HIS A 11 -6.59 0.89 7.97
C HIS A 11 -7.18 -0.39 7.34
N VAL A 12 -8.50 -0.42 7.25
CA VAL A 12 -9.23 -1.53 6.65
C VAL A 12 -9.50 -1.26 5.18
N ILE A 13 -9.19 -2.22 4.31
CA ILE A 13 -9.52 -2.18 2.89
C ILE A 13 -10.72 -3.07 2.63
N ARG A 14 -11.73 -2.54 1.92
CA ARG A 14 -13.00 -3.20 1.62
C ARG A 14 -13.35 -3.00 0.14
N PRO A 15 -13.89 -4.00 -0.56
CA PRO A 15 -14.38 -3.82 -1.92
C PRO A 15 -15.59 -2.88 -1.91
N ARG A 16 -15.61 -1.89 -2.82
CA ARG A 16 -16.69 -0.87 -2.86
C ARG A 16 -17.87 -1.29 -3.75
N ARG A 17 -17.57 -1.88 -4.91
CA ARG A 17 -18.57 -2.27 -5.93
C ARG A 17 -18.48 -3.76 -6.32
N ALA A 18 -17.43 -4.43 -5.89
CA ALA A 18 -17.18 -5.85 -6.18
C ALA A 18 -17.51 -6.73 -4.98
N ARG A 19 -17.57 -8.05 -5.19
CA ARG A 19 -17.86 -9.03 -4.12
C ARG A 19 -16.65 -9.36 -3.24
N ALA A 20 -15.43 -9.24 -3.76
CA ALA A 20 -14.19 -9.55 -3.05
C ALA A 20 -12.98 -8.81 -3.66
N LEU A 21 -11.90 -8.71 -2.87
CA LEU A 21 -10.55 -8.32 -3.31
C LEU A 21 -9.82 -9.58 -3.79
N ARG A 22 -8.94 -9.45 -4.79
CA ARG A 22 -8.14 -10.56 -5.34
C ARG A 22 -6.66 -10.18 -5.32
N PHE A 23 -5.80 -11.07 -4.85
CA PHE A 23 -4.35 -10.87 -4.85
C PHE A 23 -3.60 -12.21 -4.98
N GLN A 24 -2.35 -12.14 -5.43
CA GLN A 24 -1.45 -13.30 -5.40
C GLN A 24 -0.75 -13.36 -4.04
N SER A 25 -0.71 -14.54 -3.43
CA SER A 25 0.04 -14.80 -2.20
C SER A 25 0.60 -16.22 -2.25
N GLY A 26 1.91 -16.37 -2.03
CA GLY A 26 2.57 -17.68 -2.07
C GLY A 26 2.34 -18.45 -3.38
N GLY A 27 2.32 -17.75 -4.53
CA GLY A 27 2.05 -18.34 -5.84
C GLY A 27 0.57 -18.69 -6.13
N SER A 28 -0.33 -18.48 -5.18
CA SER A 28 -1.75 -18.78 -5.30
C SER A 28 -2.61 -17.52 -5.39
N THR A 29 -3.73 -17.61 -6.10
CA THR A 29 -4.76 -16.56 -6.13
C THR A 29 -5.62 -16.66 -4.87
N VAL A 30 -5.69 -15.57 -4.10
CA VAL A 30 -6.50 -15.47 -2.87
C VAL A 30 -7.58 -14.40 -3.04
N PHE A 31 -8.76 -14.67 -2.47
CA PHE A 31 -9.87 -13.72 -2.40
C PHE A 31 -10.23 -13.38 -0.95
N ALA A 32 -10.43 -12.09 -0.66
CA ALA A 32 -10.79 -11.62 0.68
C ALA A 32 -11.88 -10.55 0.63
N LYS A 33 -12.81 -10.59 1.59
CA LYS A 33 -13.82 -9.52 1.77
C LYS A 33 -13.25 -8.31 2.51
N VAL A 34 -12.22 -8.51 3.33
CA VAL A 34 -11.61 -7.49 4.19
C VAL A 34 -10.11 -7.74 4.29
N VAL A 35 -9.32 -6.67 4.26
CA VAL A 35 -7.88 -6.70 4.57
C VAL A 35 -7.60 -5.67 5.66
N TYR A 36 -6.93 -6.10 6.73
CA TYR A 36 -6.41 -5.22 7.79
C TYR A 36 -5.00 -4.79 7.41
N HIS A 37 -4.89 -3.68 6.68
CA HIS A 37 -3.61 -3.19 6.19
C HIS A 37 -2.87 -2.46 7.32
N PRO A 38 -1.60 -2.81 7.62
CA PRO A 38 -0.84 -2.16 8.70
C PRO A 38 -0.51 -0.69 8.40
N GLY A 39 -0.74 -0.25 7.16
CA GLY A 39 -0.32 1.05 6.66
C GLY A 39 0.92 0.93 5.78
N THR A 40 1.31 2.04 5.18
CA THR A 40 2.50 2.12 4.32
C THR A 40 3.55 2.98 5.01
N ARG A 41 4.81 2.55 4.96
CA ARG A 41 5.91 3.36 5.50
C ARG A 41 6.13 4.60 4.62
N PRO A 42 6.57 5.74 5.20
CA PRO A 42 7.01 6.92 4.46
C PRO A 42 8.12 6.57 3.46
N ASN A 43 8.07 7.13 2.26
CA ASN A 43 9.12 7.01 1.25
C ASN A 43 9.40 8.38 0.62
N ASN A 44 10.38 9.10 1.19
CA ASN A 44 10.81 10.39 0.66
C ASN A 44 11.85 10.22 -0.45
N PHE A 45 11.39 9.73 -1.60
CA PHE A 45 12.24 9.53 -2.77
C PHE A 45 12.81 10.85 -3.31
N LEU A 46 12.11 11.97 -3.18
CA LEU A 46 12.57 13.29 -3.64
C LEU A 46 13.85 13.73 -2.92
N ALA A 47 13.87 13.63 -1.59
CA ALA A 47 15.06 13.94 -0.81
C ALA A 47 16.22 12.99 -1.14
N ARG A 48 15.92 11.70 -1.35
CA ARG A 48 16.93 10.70 -1.72
C ARG A 48 17.56 11.01 -3.08
N SER A 49 16.75 11.30 -4.10
CA SER A 49 17.25 11.62 -5.44
C SER A 49 18.09 12.89 -5.48
N LEU A 50 17.76 13.92 -4.68
CA LEU A 50 18.57 15.12 -4.54
C LEU A 50 19.92 14.85 -3.86
N HIS A 51 19.98 13.89 -2.95
CA HIS A 51 21.22 13.46 -2.30
C HIS A 51 22.10 12.62 -3.23
N GLU A 52 21.50 11.71 -4.01
CA GLU A 52 22.21 10.80 -4.94
C GLU A 52 22.72 11.50 -6.21
N GLY A 53 22.11 12.62 -6.62
CA GLY A 53 22.53 13.41 -7.78
C GLY A 53 23.68 14.39 -7.50
N ARG A 54 24.34 14.29 -6.35
CA ARG A 54 25.54 15.07 -6.00
C ARG A 54 26.80 14.25 -6.17
#